data_AF-A0A3N5E245-F1
#
_entry.id   AF-A0A3N5E245-F1
#
_cell.length_a   1.000
_cell.length_b   1.000
_cell.length_c   1.000
_cell.angle_alpha   90.00
_cell.angle_beta   90.00
_cell.angle_gamma   90.00
#
_symmetry.space_group_name_H-M   'P 1'
#
loop_
_entity.id
_entity.type
_entity.pdbx_description
1 polymer ?
#
loop_
_entity_poly.entity_id
_entity_poly.type
_entity_poly.pdbx_seq_one_letter_code
_entity_poly.pdbx_strand_id
1 'polypeptide(L)'
;MLKQNNYLNLIPMKKLIYITGIVSVNLMLIGALSKVLHLPGASFLLFLSITIFCFGFLPFALTSSYKSQNKRNYKWLYIVTFLVFSVVLMGSLFKILHWPYAGAFMLIGLPLPFVLFLPVYLYQTRKNKGNSLLNNLGVMFGLTFIAIFSVLLTLNVSSNVLNSFALNSFNSDNSAKFNQSIAKNYADKDNIKQKSDEICAYIDELKCEILIATNNHLCTNGKLDVKDNSSYPFSLDNKSAQVSILFDGGNQSKIGVLKNMLTEYRMAISKQEKLSNELKELSNILLEPSEREFPSTHLTLILDVLSRIQSKVRFMEVEYLSSL
;
A
#
# COMPACT_ATOMS: atom_id res chain seq x y z
N MET A 1 4.94 39.41 -42.85
CA MET A 1 4.46 39.67 -41.47
C MET A 1 3.96 38.42 -40.72
N LEU A 2 3.19 37.49 -41.32
CA LEU A 2 2.69 36.29 -40.62
C LEU A 2 3.78 35.36 -40.03
N LYS A 3 4.95 35.25 -40.69
CA LYS A 3 6.06 34.40 -40.20
C LYS A 3 6.72 34.98 -38.94
N GLN A 4 6.89 36.30 -38.87
CA GLN A 4 7.54 37.00 -37.76
C GLN A 4 6.70 36.99 -36.47
N ASN A 5 5.37 37.07 -36.62
CA ASN A 5 4.43 36.98 -35.50
C ASN A 5 4.39 35.58 -34.85
N ASN A 6 4.63 34.51 -35.63
CA ASN A 6 4.78 33.16 -35.09
C ASN A 6 6.08 32.99 -34.28
N TYR A 7 7.19 33.62 -34.70
CA TYR A 7 8.46 33.54 -33.97
C TYR A 7 8.40 34.23 -32.60
N LEU A 8 7.71 35.39 -32.49
CA LEU A 8 7.52 36.08 -31.21
C LEU A 8 6.71 35.25 -30.19
N ASN A 9 5.70 34.50 -30.64
CA ASN A 9 4.90 33.63 -29.77
C ASN A 9 5.61 32.29 -29.41
N LEU A 10 6.61 31.88 -30.18
CA LEU A 10 7.39 30.65 -29.92
C LEU A 10 8.43 30.82 -28.80
N ILE A 11 8.99 32.01 -28.62
CA ILE A 11 10.01 32.30 -27.60
C ILE A 11 9.48 32.13 -26.15
N PRO A 12 8.33 32.69 -25.75
CA PRO A 12 7.78 32.49 -24.41
C PRO A 12 7.35 31.03 -24.18
N MET A 13 6.80 30.34 -25.20
CA MET A 13 6.45 28.92 -25.08
C MET A 13 7.67 28.03 -24.81
N LYS A 14 8.81 28.31 -25.46
CA LYS A 14 10.05 27.56 -25.18
C LYS A 14 10.53 27.75 -23.74
N LYS A 15 10.51 28.99 -23.21
CA LYS A 15 10.86 29.25 -21.80
C LYS A 15 9.94 28.49 -20.84
N LEU A 16 8.62 28.49 -21.10
CA LEU A 16 7.66 27.73 -20.30
C LEU A 16 7.94 26.22 -20.31
N ILE A 17 8.29 25.64 -21.46
CA ILE A 17 8.68 24.22 -21.56
C ILE A 17 9.90 23.92 -20.70
N TYR A 18 10.95 24.75 -20.78
CA TYR A 18 12.15 24.57 -19.97
C TYR A 18 11.86 24.67 -18.47
N ILE A 19 11.12 25.69 -18.04
CA ILE A 19 10.80 25.90 -16.62
C ILE A 19 9.93 24.75 -16.11
N THR A 20 8.82 24.44 -16.79
CA THR A 20 7.91 23.37 -16.37
C THR A 20 8.57 21.99 -16.40
N GLY A 21 9.45 21.74 -17.37
CA GLY A 21 10.21 20.49 -17.48
C GLY A 21 11.23 20.33 -16.34
N ILE A 22 12.07 21.35 -16.09
CA ILE A 22 13.07 21.30 -15.03
C ILE A 22 12.39 21.18 -13.66
N VAL A 23 11.35 21.99 -13.40
CA VAL A 23 10.62 21.97 -12.13
C VAL A 23 9.96 20.60 -11.92
N SER A 24 9.21 20.09 -12.90
CA SER A 24 8.52 18.80 -12.74
C SER A 24 9.49 17.63 -12.53
N VAL A 25 10.59 17.54 -13.27
CA VAL A 25 11.57 16.44 -13.13
C VAL A 25 12.25 16.48 -11.76
N ASN A 26 12.67 17.66 -11.28
CA ASN A 26 13.28 17.78 -9.96
C ASN A 26 12.28 17.47 -8.84
N LEU A 27 11.04 17.96 -8.92
CA LEU A 27 10.01 17.63 -7.96
C LEU A 27 9.67 16.13 -7.97
N MET A 28 9.68 15.49 -9.14
CA MET A 28 9.41 14.07 -9.27
C MET A 28 10.53 13.23 -8.65
N LEU A 29 11.80 13.64 -8.84
CA LEU A 29 12.96 13.00 -8.21
C LEU A 29 12.91 13.14 -6.68
N ILE A 30 12.70 14.36 -6.17
CA ILE A 30 12.63 14.61 -4.73
C ILE A 30 11.44 13.88 -4.12
N GLY A 31 10.28 13.89 -4.78
CA GLY A 31 9.10 13.14 -4.36
C GLY A 31 9.34 11.64 -4.30
N ALA A 32 10.01 11.08 -5.31
CA ALA A 32 10.33 9.65 -5.36
C ALA A 32 11.31 9.26 -4.23
N LEU A 33 12.38 10.03 -4.05
CA LEU A 33 13.33 9.82 -2.95
C LEU A 33 12.65 9.95 -1.58
N SER A 34 11.80 10.97 -1.41
CA SER A 34 11.03 11.16 -0.18
C SER A 34 10.10 9.99 0.10
N LYS A 35 9.52 9.38 -0.96
CA LYS A 35 8.64 8.22 -0.83
C LYS A 35 9.42 6.97 -0.40
N VAL A 36 10.62 6.78 -0.93
CA VAL A 36 11.53 5.69 -0.53
C VAL A 36 12.04 5.89 0.90
N LEU A 37 12.32 7.14 1.29
CA LEU A 37 12.80 7.50 2.64
C LEU A 37 11.68 7.67 3.67
N HIS A 38 10.42 7.38 3.32
CA HIS A 38 9.25 7.53 4.19
C HIS A 38 9.06 8.94 4.79
N LEU A 39 9.51 9.99 4.09
CA LEU A 39 9.36 11.36 4.56
C LEU A 39 7.90 11.83 4.52
N PRO A 40 7.44 12.66 5.47
CA PRO A 40 6.10 13.21 5.45
C PRO A 40 5.87 14.06 4.19
N GLY A 41 4.67 13.98 3.61
CA GLY A 41 4.31 14.75 2.42
C GLY A 41 4.85 14.20 1.08
N ALA A 42 5.62 13.11 1.08
CA ALA A 42 6.17 12.51 -0.16
C ALA A 42 5.11 12.20 -1.22
N SER A 43 3.96 11.67 -0.79
CA SER A 43 2.83 11.36 -1.68
C SER A 43 2.27 12.61 -2.37
N PHE A 44 2.13 13.72 -1.64
CA PHE A 44 1.62 14.97 -2.18
C PHE A 44 2.61 15.58 -3.18
N LEU A 45 3.91 15.58 -2.85
CA LEU A 45 4.94 16.09 -3.74
C LEU A 45 5.01 15.29 -5.05
N LEU A 46 4.93 13.95 -4.99
CA LEU A 46 4.85 13.10 -6.16
C LEU A 46 3.61 13.40 -7.02
N PHE A 47 2.44 13.49 -6.39
CA PHE A 47 1.19 13.82 -7.08
C PHE A 47 1.29 15.16 -7.81
N LEU A 48 1.79 16.20 -7.12
CA LEU A 48 1.97 17.53 -7.67
C LEU A 48 2.95 17.51 -8.85
N SER A 49 4.08 16.81 -8.70
CA SER A 49 5.11 16.72 -9.74
C SER A 49 4.59 16.09 -11.04
N ILE A 50 3.86 14.98 -10.94
CA ILE A 50 3.31 14.26 -12.08
C ILE A 50 2.15 15.05 -12.72
N THR A 51 1.34 15.73 -11.90
CA THR A 51 0.29 16.64 -12.41
C THR A 51 0.89 17.80 -13.20
N ILE A 52 1.93 18.46 -12.69
CA ILE A 52 2.65 19.52 -13.41
C ILE A 52 3.29 18.98 -14.69
N PHE A 53 3.83 17.77 -14.66
CA PHE A 53 4.40 17.13 -15.85
C PHE A 53 3.31 16.89 -16.92
N CYS A 54 2.21 16.24 -16.55
CA CYS A 54 1.13 15.86 -17.46
C CYS A 54 0.35 17.05 -18.00
N PHE A 55 0.01 18.05 -17.18
CA PHE A 55 -0.85 19.16 -17.58
C PHE A 55 -0.11 20.47 -17.84
N GLY A 56 1.14 20.57 -17.39
CA GLY A 56 2.02 21.69 -17.71
C GLY A 56 2.98 21.32 -18.83
N PHE A 57 4.05 20.59 -18.50
CA PHE A 57 5.15 20.34 -19.43
C PHE A 57 4.71 19.66 -20.73
N LEU A 58 3.99 18.53 -20.64
CA LEU A 58 3.64 17.69 -21.77
C LEU A 58 2.80 18.41 -22.85
N PRO A 59 1.70 19.12 -22.53
CA PRO A 59 0.91 19.82 -23.54
C PRO A 59 1.68 20.98 -24.17
N PHE A 60 2.48 21.72 -23.40
CA PHE A 60 3.31 22.79 -23.96
C PHE A 60 4.40 22.24 -24.89
N ALA A 61 5.07 21.16 -24.50
CA ALA A 61 6.09 20.51 -25.31
C ALA A 61 5.50 20.01 -26.64
N LEU A 62 4.39 19.26 -26.59
CA LEU A 62 3.77 18.68 -27.78
C LEU A 62 3.17 19.75 -28.70
N THR A 63 2.54 20.80 -28.16
CA THR A 63 2.02 21.90 -28.99
C THR A 63 3.13 22.71 -29.65
N SER A 64 4.24 22.95 -28.96
CA SER A 64 5.42 23.60 -29.55
C SER A 64 6.04 22.74 -30.66
N SER A 65 6.22 21.45 -30.43
CA SER A 65 6.71 20.51 -31.44
C SER A 65 5.77 20.39 -32.64
N TYR A 66 4.45 20.41 -32.43
CA TYR A 66 3.49 20.43 -33.54
C TYR A 66 3.61 21.71 -34.37
N LYS A 67 3.72 22.88 -33.72
CA LYS A 67 3.86 24.18 -34.39
C LYS A 67 5.18 24.33 -35.14
N SER A 68 6.25 23.63 -34.72
CA SER A 68 7.54 23.68 -35.42
C SER A 68 7.60 22.77 -36.65
N GLN A 69 6.63 21.87 -36.84
CA GLN A 69 6.59 20.97 -37.99
C GLN A 69 5.97 21.68 -39.20
N ASN A 70 6.66 21.66 -40.35
CA ASN A 70 6.14 22.21 -41.61
C ASN A 70 4.97 21.40 -42.20
N LYS A 71 4.76 20.15 -41.75
CA LYS A 71 3.71 19.25 -42.26
C LYS A 71 2.56 19.13 -41.25
N ARG A 72 1.36 19.54 -41.65
CA ARG A 72 0.15 19.55 -40.80
C ARG A 72 -0.38 18.15 -40.42
N ASN A 73 0.10 17.10 -41.09
CA ASN A 73 -0.38 15.73 -40.96
C ASN A 73 -0.05 15.05 -39.62
N TYR A 74 0.82 15.63 -38.77
CA TYR A 74 1.22 15.01 -37.51
C TYR A 74 0.27 15.27 -36.32
N LYS A 75 -0.82 16.02 -36.52
CA LYS A 75 -1.73 16.44 -35.42
C LYS A 75 -2.20 15.27 -34.55
N TRP A 76 -2.63 14.18 -35.18
CA TRP A 76 -3.11 12.99 -34.47
C TRP A 76 -2.04 12.31 -33.61
N LEU A 77 -0.79 12.29 -34.05
CA LEU A 77 0.30 11.70 -33.27
C LEU A 77 0.56 12.48 -32.00
N TYR A 78 0.54 13.81 -32.04
CA TYR A 78 0.72 14.62 -30.83
C TYR A 78 -0.44 14.43 -29.84
N ILE A 79 -1.68 14.31 -30.32
CA ILE A 79 -2.86 14.06 -29.47
C ILE A 79 -2.80 12.66 -28.84
N VAL A 80 -2.52 11.64 -29.63
CA VAL A 80 -2.38 10.25 -29.13
C VAL A 80 -1.21 10.14 -28.16
N THR A 81 -0.08 10.78 -28.47
CA THR A 81 1.08 10.85 -27.55
C THR A 81 0.68 11.44 -26.21
N PHE A 82 0.00 12.59 -26.20
CA PHE A 82 -0.45 13.23 -24.96
C PHE A 82 -1.35 12.30 -24.14
N LEU A 83 -2.36 11.69 -24.78
CA LEU A 83 -3.32 10.84 -24.09
C LEU A 83 -2.65 9.59 -23.51
N VAL A 84 -1.85 8.88 -24.32
CA VAL A 84 -1.17 7.65 -23.90
C VAL A 84 -0.21 7.93 -22.76
N PHE A 85 0.66 8.93 -22.88
CA PHE A 85 1.62 9.27 -21.81
C PHE A 85 0.94 9.73 -20.53
N SER A 86 -0.10 10.57 -20.63
CA SER A 86 -0.83 11.03 -19.44
C SER A 86 -1.51 9.87 -18.72
N VAL A 87 -2.19 8.96 -19.43
CA VAL A 87 -2.83 7.79 -18.82
C VAL A 87 -1.82 6.85 -18.19
N VAL A 88 -0.70 6.59 -18.87
CA VAL A 88 0.41 5.76 -18.38
C VAL A 88 0.99 6.33 -17.08
N LEU A 89 1.34 7.62 -17.05
CA LEU A 89 1.95 8.25 -15.89
C LEU A 89 0.96 8.32 -14.71
N MET A 90 -0.31 8.59 -15.00
CA MET A 90 -1.35 8.60 -13.97
C MET A 90 -1.60 7.19 -13.42
N GLY A 91 -1.58 6.16 -14.25
CA GLY A 91 -1.68 4.76 -13.81
C GLY A 91 -0.52 4.36 -12.89
N SER A 92 0.71 4.72 -13.25
CA SER A 92 1.89 4.53 -12.40
C SER A 92 1.77 5.31 -11.09
N LEU A 93 1.28 6.54 -11.12
CA LEU A 93 1.05 7.36 -9.93
C LEU A 93 0.05 6.68 -8.97
N PHE A 94 -1.08 6.19 -9.49
CA PHE A 94 -2.08 5.48 -8.68
C PHE A 94 -1.47 4.25 -8.01
N LYS A 95 -0.61 3.51 -8.71
CA LYS A 95 0.08 2.35 -8.16
C LYS A 95 1.05 2.75 -7.04
N ILE A 96 1.88 3.77 -7.25
CA ILE A 96 2.85 4.27 -6.26
C ILE A 96 2.12 4.83 -5.03
N LEU A 97 1.02 5.55 -5.24
CA LEU A 97 0.20 6.13 -4.17
C LEU A 97 -0.76 5.15 -3.50
N HIS A 98 -0.82 3.90 -3.97
CA HIS A 98 -1.73 2.86 -3.46
C HIS A 98 -3.21 3.25 -3.54
N TRP A 99 -3.55 4.06 -4.53
CA TRP A 99 -4.93 4.48 -4.76
C TRP A 99 -5.77 3.34 -5.34
N PRO A 100 -7.08 3.32 -5.08
CA PRO A 100 -7.97 2.30 -5.61
C PRO A 100 -7.93 2.28 -7.13
N TYR A 101 -8.24 1.14 -7.74
CA TYR A 101 -8.23 0.91 -9.20
C TYR A 101 -6.87 1.01 -9.89
N ALA A 102 -5.75 1.19 -9.17
CA ALA A 102 -4.41 1.24 -9.75
C ALA A 102 -4.11 0.04 -10.67
N GLY A 103 -4.49 -1.18 -10.25
CA GLY A 103 -4.29 -2.39 -11.06
C GLY A 103 -5.07 -2.36 -12.38
N ALA A 104 -6.34 -1.93 -12.34
CA ALA A 104 -7.17 -1.81 -13.55
C ALA A 104 -6.63 -0.72 -14.49
N PHE A 105 -6.23 0.44 -13.95
CA PHE A 105 -5.61 1.52 -14.71
C PHE A 105 -4.30 1.07 -15.38
N MET A 106 -3.45 0.31 -14.68
CA MET A 106 -2.22 -0.23 -15.25
C MET A 106 -2.49 -1.28 -16.33
N LEU A 107 -3.50 -2.15 -16.14
CA LEU A 107 -3.88 -3.17 -17.12
C LEU A 107 -4.37 -2.52 -18.42
N ILE A 108 -5.16 -1.45 -18.32
CA ILE A 108 -5.59 -0.66 -19.48
C ILE A 108 -4.43 0.15 -20.05
N GLY A 109 -3.55 0.70 -19.20
CA GLY A 109 -2.42 1.53 -19.60
C GLY A 109 -1.33 0.79 -20.36
N LEU A 110 -1.09 -0.49 -20.01
CA LEU A 110 -0.06 -1.34 -20.61
C LEU A 110 -0.19 -1.51 -22.14
N PRO A 111 -1.37 -1.84 -22.72
CA PRO A 111 -1.51 -1.99 -24.17
C PRO A 111 -1.55 -0.66 -24.93
N LEU A 112 -1.85 0.49 -24.28
CA LEU A 112 -2.06 1.76 -24.98
C LEU A 112 -0.86 2.20 -25.84
N PRO A 113 0.40 2.12 -25.38
CA PRO A 113 1.55 2.43 -26.22
C PRO A 113 1.67 1.54 -27.47
N PHE A 114 1.26 0.27 -27.37
CA PHE A 114 1.40 -0.71 -28.45
C PHE A 114 0.24 -0.67 -29.45
N VAL A 115 -0.98 -0.42 -28.97
CA VAL A 115 -2.20 -0.47 -29.79
C VAL A 115 -2.52 0.91 -30.37
N LEU A 116 -2.20 2.01 -29.69
CA LEU A 116 -2.52 3.36 -30.16
C LEU A 116 -1.27 4.13 -30.60
N PHE A 117 -0.28 4.31 -29.72
CA PHE A 117 0.85 5.17 -30.02
C PHE A 117 1.73 4.61 -31.14
N LEU A 118 2.13 3.34 -31.04
CA LEU A 118 3.07 2.72 -31.97
C LEU A 118 2.52 2.62 -33.42
N PRO A 119 1.26 2.21 -33.68
CA PRO A 119 0.72 2.17 -35.03
C PRO A 119 0.60 3.57 -35.64
N VAL A 120 0.14 4.55 -34.86
CA VAL A 120 0.02 5.95 -35.31
C VAL A 120 1.41 6.55 -35.60
N TYR A 121 2.39 6.28 -34.74
CA TYR A 121 3.77 6.70 -34.89
C TYR A 121 4.36 6.15 -36.19
N LEU A 122 4.35 4.82 -36.37
CA LEU A 122 4.90 4.16 -37.55
C LEU A 122 4.20 4.58 -38.84
N TYR A 123 2.87 4.71 -38.82
CA TYR A 123 2.11 5.13 -40.01
C TYR A 123 2.52 6.54 -40.48
N GLN A 124 2.71 7.47 -39.55
CA GLN A 124 3.12 8.84 -39.88
C GLN A 124 4.60 8.97 -40.24
N THR A 125 5.50 8.18 -39.64
CA THR A 125 6.94 8.24 -39.92
C THR A 125 7.37 7.39 -41.12
N ARG A 126 6.55 6.44 -41.60
CA ARG A 126 6.85 5.53 -42.73
C ARG A 126 7.39 6.23 -43.99
N LYS A 127 6.93 7.45 -44.30
CA LYS A 127 7.33 8.18 -45.53
C LYS A 127 8.69 8.90 -45.42
N ASN A 128 9.23 9.06 -44.21
CA ASN A 128 10.52 9.70 -43.98
C ASN A 128 11.62 8.62 -43.93
N LYS A 129 12.21 8.30 -45.08
CA LYS A 129 13.23 7.24 -45.26
C LYS A 129 14.55 7.44 -44.48
N GLY A 130 14.79 8.60 -43.87
CA GLY A 130 16.05 8.94 -43.17
C GLY A 130 16.09 8.62 -41.66
N ASN A 131 15.08 8.00 -41.09
CA ASN A 131 14.85 7.99 -39.64
C ASN A 131 14.99 6.59 -38.98
N SER A 132 15.86 5.71 -39.49
CA SER A 132 16.07 4.37 -38.91
C SER A 132 16.42 4.45 -37.40
N LEU A 133 17.22 5.44 -37.01
CA LEU A 133 17.58 5.70 -35.62
C LEU A 133 16.38 6.11 -34.75
N LEU A 134 15.46 6.93 -35.26
CA LEU A 134 14.24 7.33 -34.54
C LEU A 134 13.22 6.20 -34.41
N ASN A 135 13.16 5.29 -35.39
CA ASN A 135 12.34 4.08 -35.28
C ASN A 135 12.92 3.12 -34.25
N ASN A 136 14.25 2.94 -34.23
CA ASN A 136 14.93 2.11 -33.22
C ASN A 136 14.76 2.68 -31.81
N LEU A 137 14.85 4.01 -31.63
CA LEU A 137 14.59 4.66 -30.35
C LEU A 137 13.15 4.42 -29.87
N GLY A 138 12.15 4.50 -30.77
CA GLY A 138 10.76 4.20 -30.42
C GLY A 138 10.56 2.77 -29.91
N VAL A 139 11.23 1.79 -30.54
CA VAL A 139 11.22 0.38 -30.09
C VAL A 139 11.93 0.22 -28.75
N MET A 140 13.10 0.84 -28.57
CA MET A 140 13.83 0.82 -27.29
C MET A 140 12.98 1.39 -26.14
N PHE A 141 12.35 2.55 -26.33
CA PHE A 141 11.46 3.14 -25.32
C PHE A 141 10.25 2.25 -25.03
N GLY A 142 9.69 1.57 -26.04
CA GLY A 142 8.61 0.59 -25.87
C GLY A 142 9.02 -0.62 -25.03
N LEU A 143 10.23 -1.16 -25.25
CA LEU A 143 10.77 -2.27 -24.46
C LEU A 143 11.07 -1.86 -23.02
N THR A 144 11.68 -0.68 -22.81
CA THR A 144 11.90 -0.13 -21.47
C THR A 144 10.58 0.09 -20.73
N PHE A 145 9.55 0.58 -21.43
CA PHE A 145 8.20 0.73 -20.87
C PHE A 145 7.64 -0.61 -20.39
N ILE A 146 7.73 -1.68 -21.20
CA ILE A 146 7.27 -3.02 -20.79
C ILE A 146 8.00 -3.49 -19.54
N ALA A 147 9.33 -3.35 -19.49
CA ALA A 147 10.12 -3.79 -18.35
C ALA A 147 9.69 -3.10 -17.05
N ILE A 148 9.59 -1.76 -17.07
CA ILE A 148 9.20 -0.97 -15.90
C ILE A 148 7.76 -1.31 -15.47
N PHE A 149 6.83 -1.37 -16.42
CA PHE A 149 5.43 -1.67 -16.11
C PHE A 149 5.22 -3.09 -15.57
N SER A 150 5.99 -4.07 -16.08
CA SER A 150 5.94 -5.46 -15.61
C SER A 150 6.42 -5.58 -14.17
N VAL A 151 7.49 -4.88 -13.80
CA VAL A 151 7.95 -4.78 -12.41
C VAL A 151 6.86 -4.17 -11.55
N LEU A 152 6.30 -3.03 -11.94
CA LEU A 152 5.24 -2.34 -11.17
C LEU A 152 3.99 -3.22 -10.99
N LEU A 153 3.60 -4.01 -11.99
CA LEU A 153 2.50 -4.97 -11.89
C LEU A 153 2.81 -6.08 -10.88
N THR A 154 4.06 -6.54 -10.84
CA THR A 154 4.53 -7.63 -9.98
C THR A 154 4.67 -7.23 -8.51
N LEU A 155 4.76 -5.92 -8.19
CA LEU A 155 4.85 -5.41 -6.80
C LEU A 155 3.56 -5.61 -5.94
N ASN A 156 2.66 -6.50 -6.34
CA ASN A 156 1.58 -6.96 -5.47
C ASN A 156 2.08 -8.13 -4.60
N VAL A 157 1.68 -8.17 -3.33
CA VAL A 157 1.92 -9.35 -2.48
C VAL A 157 1.22 -10.55 -3.12
N SER A 158 1.93 -11.67 -3.24
CA SER A 158 1.37 -12.87 -3.86
C SER A 158 0.23 -13.41 -3.01
N SER A 159 -0.80 -13.96 -3.66
CA SER A 159 -1.92 -14.62 -2.96
C SER A 159 -1.43 -15.74 -2.04
N ASN A 160 -0.35 -16.42 -2.41
CA ASN A 160 0.27 -17.45 -1.57
C ASN A 160 0.81 -16.87 -0.25
N VAL A 161 1.49 -15.73 -0.29
CA VAL A 161 2.00 -15.07 0.93
C VAL A 161 0.84 -14.63 1.82
N LEU A 162 -0.20 -14.02 1.24
CA LEU A 162 -1.40 -13.65 1.99
C LEU A 162 -2.11 -14.88 2.60
N ASN A 163 -2.17 -15.99 1.86
CA ASN A 163 -2.74 -17.24 2.35
C ASN A 163 -1.92 -17.82 3.52
N SER A 164 -0.59 -17.76 3.45
CA SER A 164 0.27 -18.17 4.56
C SER A 164 0.00 -17.35 5.82
N PHE A 165 -0.18 -16.03 5.70
CA PHE A 165 -0.54 -15.19 6.85
C PHE A 165 -1.94 -15.49 7.39
N ALA A 166 -2.93 -15.75 6.53
CA ALA A 166 -4.27 -16.15 6.96
C ALA A 166 -4.25 -17.47 7.74
N LEU A 167 -3.51 -18.47 7.23
CA LEU A 167 -3.33 -19.75 7.92
C LEU A 167 -2.62 -19.59 9.26
N ASN A 168 -1.61 -18.72 9.34
CA ASN A 168 -0.92 -18.42 10.61
C ASN A 168 -1.85 -17.74 11.63
N SER A 169 -2.70 -16.82 11.19
CA SER A 169 -3.75 -16.20 12.02
C SER A 169 -4.69 -17.26 12.59
N PHE A 170 -5.19 -18.16 11.73
CA PHE A 170 -6.07 -19.26 12.14
C PHE A 170 -5.39 -20.20 13.16
N ASN A 171 -4.15 -20.60 12.89
CA ASN A 171 -3.38 -21.46 13.79
C ASN A 171 -3.14 -20.78 15.15
N SER A 172 -2.86 -19.48 15.14
CA SER A 172 -2.69 -18.69 16.37
C SER A 172 -3.99 -18.58 17.16
N ASP A 173 -5.14 -18.40 16.49
CA ASP A 173 -6.44 -18.39 17.15
C ASP A 173 -6.78 -19.75 17.78
N ASN A 174 -6.46 -20.85 17.11
CA ASN A 174 -6.63 -22.19 17.66
C ASN A 174 -5.72 -22.44 18.87
N SER A 175 -4.47 -21.98 18.80
CA SER A 175 -3.53 -22.02 19.92
C SER A 175 -4.06 -21.23 21.13
N ALA A 176 -4.61 -20.03 20.91
CA ALA A 176 -5.24 -19.24 21.96
C ALA A 176 -6.44 -19.95 22.60
N LYS A 177 -7.33 -20.55 21.80
CA LYS A 177 -8.49 -21.34 22.28
C LYS A 177 -8.06 -22.59 23.06
N PHE A 178 -7.02 -23.28 22.60
CA PHE A 178 -6.44 -24.43 23.29
C PHE A 178 -5.90 -24.03 24.66
N ASN A 179 -5.07 -22.98 24.74
CA ASN A 179 -4.56 -22.48 26.02
C ASN A 179 -5.68 -22.00 26.94
N GLN A 180 -6.70 -21.32 26.41
CA GLN A 180 -7.88 -20.94 27.19
C GLN A 180 -8.62 -22.16 27.77
N SER A 181 -8.69 -23.28 27.02
CA SER A 181 -9.31 -24.52 27.52
C SER A 181 -8.53 -25.13 28.69
N ILE A 182 -7.19 -25.01 28.67
CA ILE A 182 -6.33 -25.43 29.79
C ILE A 182 -6.55 -24.52 31.00
N ALA A 183 -6.58 -23.20 30.78
CA ALA A 183 -6.77 -22.22 31.84
C ALA A 183 -8.12 -22.37 32.59
N LYS A 184 -9.16 -22.93 31.94
CA LYS A 184 -10.44 -23.26 32.59
C LYS A 184 -10.34 -24.35 33.66
N ASN A 185 -9.30 -25.18 33.63
CA ASN A 185 -9.07 -26.20 34.66
C ASN A 185 -8.54 -25.60 35.97
N TYR A 186 -8.13 -24.33 35.97
CA TYR A 186 -7.65 -23.61 37.13
C TYR A 186 -8.74 -22.65 37.67
N ALA A 187 -8.78 -22.47 39.00
CA ALA A 187 -9.81 -21.70 39.68
C ALA A 187 -9.85 -20.22 39.23
N ASP A 188 -11.06 -19.68 39.03
CA ASP A 188 -11.35 -18.34 38.45
C ASP A 188 -10.94 -17.12 39.28
N LYS A 189 -10.14 -17.26 40.34
CA LYS A 189 -9.90 -16.19 41.32
C LYS A 189 -8.59 -15.41 41.15
N ASP A 190 -7.95 -15.50 39.98
CA ASP A 190 -6.68 -14.80 39.75
C ASP A 190 -6.85 -13.50 38.92
N ASN A 191 -6.25 -12.42 39.43
CA ASN A 191 -6.13 -11.12 38.76
C ASN A 191 -5.45 -11.24 37.39
N ILE A 192 -4.53 -12.20 37.21
CA ILE A 192 -3.86 -12.44 35.92
C ILE A 192 -4.84 -13.00 34.88
N LYS A 193 -5.70 -13.94 35.27
CA LYS A 193 -6.74 -14.52 34.39
C LYS A 193 -7.76 -13.48 33.95
N GLN A 194 -8.19 -12.61 34.87
CA GLN A 194 -9.08 -11.50 34.52
C GLN A 194 -8.43 -10.55 33.49
N LYS A 195 -7.17 -10.16 33.72
CA LYS A 195 -6.44 -9.27 32.78
C LYS A 195 -6.21 -9.92 31.41
N SER A 196 -5.93 -11.23 31.36
CA SER A 196 -5.75 -11.93 30.08
C SER A 196 -7.08 -12.04 29.31
N ASP A 197 -8.19 -12.27 30.01
CA ASP A 197 -9.55 -12.26 29.45
C ASP A 197 -9.92 -10.89 28.88
N GLU A 198 -9.66 -9.80 29.62
CA GLU A 198 -9.90 -8.42 29.18
C GLU A 198 -9.11 -8.08 27.90
N ILE A 199 -7.82 -8.45 27.84
CA ILE A 199 -7.00 -8.24 26.64
C ILE A 199 -7.56 -9.03 25.45
N CYS A 200 -7.90 -10.29 25.65
CA CYS A 200 -8.40 -11.14 24.57
C CYS A 200 -9.74 -10.63 24.03
N ALA A 201 -10.64 -10.20 24.91
CA ALA A 201 -11.93 -9.62 24.54
C ALA A 201 -11.76 -8.32 23.74
N TYR A 202 -10.84 -7.44 24.17
CA TYR A 202 -10.52 -6.22 23.43
C TYR A 202 -9.93 -6.52 22.04
N ILE A 203 -9.08 -7.52 21.92
CA ILE A 203 -8.54 -7.92 20.61
C ILE A 203 -9.65 -8.50 19.70
N ASP A 204 -10.58 -9.30 20.23
CA ASP A 204 -11.71 -9.81 19.44
C ASP A 204 -12.63 -8.68 18.94
N GLU A 205 -12.89 -7.68 19.79
CA GLU A 205 -13.62 -6.47 19.41
C GLU A 205 -12.91 -5.73 18.27
N LEU A 206 -11.59 -5.50 18.39
CA LEU A 206 -10.78 -4.87 17.33
C LEU A 206 -10.83 -5.65 16.03
N LYS A 207 -10.65 -6.98 16.06
CA LYS A 207 -10.76 -7.82 14.87
C LYS A 207 -12.13 -7.66 14.21
N CYS A 208 -13.20 -7.64 15.00
CA CYS A 208 -14.56 -7.50 14.47
C CYS A 208 -14.84 -6.13 13.87
N GLU A 209 -14.42 -5.04 14.49
CA GLU A 209 -14.59 -3.69 13.93
C GLU A 209 -13.89 -3.56 12.57
N ILE A 210 -12.68 -4.10 12.44
CA ILE A 210 -11.91 -4.05 11.19
C ILE A 210 -12.62 -4.89 10.10
N LEU A 211 -13.19 -6.04 10.45
CA LEU A 211 -13.93 -6.90 9.51
C LEU A 211 -15.25 -6.28 9.06
N ILE A 212 -15.98 -5.62 9.97
CA ILE A 212 -17.22 -4.91 9.64
C ILE A 212 -16.93 -3.75 8.67
N ALA A 213 -15.89 -2.96 8.94
CA ALA A 213 -15.50 -1.85 8.07
C ALA A 213 -15.00 -2.27 6.69
N THR A 214 -14.57 -3.53 6.54
CA THR A 214 -14.20 -4.12 5.24
C THR A 214 -15.38 -4.80 4.54
N ASN A 215 -16.62 -4.51 5.00
CA ASN A 215 -17.89 -4.97 4.41
C ASN A 215 -18.07 -6.49 4.46
N ASN A 216 -17.57 -7.13 5.52
CA ASN A 216 -17.72 -8.56 5.69
C ASN A 216 -18.57 -8.92 6.93
N HIS A 217 -19.63 -9.71 6.72
CA HIS A 217 -20.54 -10.19 7.77
C HIS A 217 -19.96 -11.36 8.59
N LEU A 218 -18.63 -11.42 8.79
CA LEU A 218 -17.94 -12.52 9.49
C LEU A 218 -17.89 -12.39 11.01
N CYS A 219 -18.46 -11.31 11.57
CA CYS A 219 -18.61 -11.17 13.01
C CYS A 219 -20.09 -11.18 13.40
N THR A 220 -20.47 -12.17 14.20
CA THR A 220 -21.76 -12.23 14.90
C THR A 220 -21.50 -12.25 16.40
N ASN A 221 -22.10 -11.32 17.13
CA ASN A 221 -22.00 -11.20 18.59
C ASN A 221 -20.57 -11.06 19.15
N GLY A 222 -19.72 -10.25 18.50
CA GLY A 222 -18.35 -9.98 18.97
C GLY A 222 -17.38 -11.16 18.86
N LYS A 223 -17.76 -12.19 18.08
CA LYS A 223 -16.91 -13.34 17.77
C LYS A 223 -16.83 -13.56 16.27
N LEU A 224 -15.64 -13.91 15.81
CA LEU A 224 -15.37 -14.40 14.46
C LEU A 224 -16.18 -15.68 14.20
N ASP A 225 -17.22 -15.61 13.35
CA ASP A 225 -17.98 -16.77 12.88
C ASP A 225 -17.28 -17.38 11.66
N VAL A 226 -16.05 -17.85 11.86
CA VAL A 226 -15.33 -18.62 10.83
C VAL A 226 -15.77 -20.08 10.97
N LYS A 227 -16.98 -20.37 10.51
CA LYS A 227 -17.55 -21.74 10.48
C LYS A 227 -16.85 -22.67 9.48
N ASP A 228 -16.00 -22.14 8.62
CA ASP A 228 -15.32 -22.94 7.61
C ASP A 228 -13.87 -22.50 7.42
N ASN A 229 -12.96 -23.47 7.54
CA ASN A 229 -11.51 -23.35 7.31
C ASN A 229 -11.16 -22.80 5.91
N SER A 230 -12.14 -22.71 5.00
CA SER A 230 -11.97 -22.26 3.61
C SER A 230 -12.17 -20.76 3.39
N SER A 231 -12.55 -20.00 4.42
CA SER A 231 -13.19 -18.69 4.21
C SER A 231 -12.56 -17.56 5.02
N TYR A 232 -11.24 -17.58 5.27
CA TYR A 232 -10.56 -16.31 5.53
C TYR A 232 -10.70 -15.46 4.26
N PRO A 233 -11.17 -14.22 4.34
CA PRO A 233 -11.61 -13.51 3.14
C PRO A 233 -10.38 -12.95 2.39
N PHE A 234 -9.84 -13.80 1.52
CA PHE A 234 -8.62 -13.61 0.72
C PHE A 234 -8.69 -12.43 -0.27
N SER A 235 -9.86 -11.80 -0.43
CA SER A 235 -10.13 -10.71 -1.38
C SER A 235 -10.22 -9.30 -0.76
N LEU A 236 -10.03 -9.15 0.56
CA LEU A 236 -10.39 -7.91 1.29
C LEU A 236 -9.31 -6.83 1.38
N ASP A 237 -8.44 -6.74 0.39
CA ASP A 237 -7.34 -5.77 0.41
C ASP A 237 -7.82 -4.35 0.02
N ASN A 238 -8.83 -3.83 0.72
CA ASN A 238 -9.15 -2.40 0.68
C ASN A 238 -8.28 -1.67 1.71
N LYS A 239 -7.08 -1.28 1.24
CA LYS A 239 -5.96 -0.75 2.03
C LYS A 239 -6.23 0.54 2.81
N SER A 240 -7.36 1.21 2.59
CA SER A 240 -7.63 2.55 3.14
C SER A 240 -8.43 2.56 4.45
N ALA A 241 -9.37 1.63 4.64
CA ALA A 241 -10.25 1.64 5.82
C ALA A 241 -9.53 1.20 7.11
N GLN A 242 -8.57 0.28 7.00
CA GLN A 242 -7.97 -0.42 8.15
C GLN A 242 -7.06 0.48 8.99
N VAL A 243 -6.28 1.35 8.34
CA VAL A 243 -5.35 2.28 9.01
C VAL A 243 -6.12 3.34 9.80
N SER A 244 -7.23 3.84 9.26
CA SER A 244 -8.04 4.86 9.96
C SER A 244 -8.64 4.31 11.26
N ILE A 245 -9.11 3.07 11.29
CA ILE A 245 -9.76 2.49 12.48
C ILE A 245 -8.76 2.24 13.61
N LEU A 246 -7.54 1.84 13.26
CA LEU A 246 -6.49 1.50 14.21
C LEU A 246 -5.75 2.73 14.76
N PHE A 247 -5.59 3.77 13.95
CA PHE A 247 -4.71 4.91 14.25
C PHE A 247 -5.43 6.27 14.35
N ASP A 248 -6.67 6.44 13.86
CA ASP A 248 -7.36 7.75 13.75
C ASP A 248 -8.36 8.01 14.91
N GLY A 249 -8.06 7.49 16.09
CA GLY A 249 -8.89 7.63 17.29
C GLY A 249 -8.46 8.78 18.21
N GLY A 250 -8.52 10.04 17.77
CA GLY A 250 -8.37 11.21 18.65
C GLY A 250 -7.18 11.15 19.65
N ASN A 251 -7.46 11.29 20.96
CA ASN A 251 -6.43 11.42 22.01
C ASN A 251 -5.63 10.12 22.33
N GLN A 252 -6.10 8.92 21.95
CA GLN A 252 -5.37 7.65 22.10
C GLN A 252 -5.77 6.66 21.00
N SER A 253 -4.81 6.20 20.20
CA SER A 253 -5.05 5.16 19.19
C SER A 253 -5.51 3.85 19.84
N LYS A 254 -6.38 3.08 19.17
CA LYS A 254 -6.87 1.79 19.68
C LYS A 254 -5.73 0.79 19.92
N ILE A 255 -4.69 0.87 19.09
CA ILE A 255 -3.43 0.15 19.30
C ILE A 255 -2.71 0.65 20.55
N GLY A 256 -2.68 1.97 20.80
CA GLY A 256 -2.12 2.55 22.03
C GLY A 256 -2.78 1.99 23.29
N VAL A 257 -4.11 1.85 23.30
CA VAL A 257 -4.84 1.19 24.39
C VAL A 257 -4.39 -0.26 24.55
N LEU A 258 -4.31 -1.03 23.45
CA LEU A 258 -3.83 -2.42 23.49
C LEU A 258 -2.43 -2.52 24.10
N LYS A 259 -1.52 -1.63 23.71
CA LYS A 259 -0.15 -1.59 24.24
C LYS A 259 -0.12 -1.30 25.73
N ASN A 260 -0.95 -0.38 26.20
CA ASN A 260 -1.06 -0.08 27.63
C ASN A 260 -1.56 -1.31 28.40
N MET A 261 -2.60 -2.00 27.91
CA MET A 261 -3.10 -3.23 28.54
C MET A 261 -2.04 -4.33 28.58
N LEU A 262 -1.29 -4.55 27.50
CA LEU A 262 -0.18 -5.51 27.46
C LEU A 262 0.93 -5.14 28.45
N THR A 263 1.23 -3.85 28.58
CA THR A 263 2.25 -3.34 29.51
C THR A 263 1.83 -3.56 30.96
N GLU A 264 0.56 -3.30 31.29
CA GLU A 264 0.00 -3.58 32.61
C GLU A 264 -0.04 -5.07 32.94
N TYR A 265 -0.38 -5.92 31.97
CA TYR A 265 -0.37 -7.37 32.13
C TYR A 265 1.05 -7.88 32.39
N ARG A 266 2.03 -7.41 31.62
CA ARG A 266 3.45 -7.71 31.84
C ARG A 266 3.91 -7.28 33.24
N MET A 267 3.55 -6.08 33.68
CA MET A 267 3.86 -5.59 35.04
C MET A 267 3.17 -6.41 36.14
N ALA A 268 1.97 -6.94 35.88
CA ALA A 268 1.29 -7.79 36.83
C ALA A 268 1.98 -9.15 36.97
N ILE A 269 2.43 -9.75 35.86
CA ILE A 269 3.19 -11.00 35.85
C ILE A 269 4.55 -10.83 36.55
N SER A 270 5.28 -9.75 36.27
CA SER A 270 6.63 -9.55 36.81
C SER A 270 6.67 -9.35 38.35
N LYS A 271 5.57 -8.83 38.92
CA LYS A 271 5.40 -8.64 40.38
C LYS A 271 5.14 -9.95 41.14
N GLN A 272 4.86 -11.06 40.47
CA GLN A 272 4.56 -12.32 41.12
C GLN A 272 5.86 -12.98 41.63
N GLU A 273 5.95 -13.22 42.94
CA GLU A 273 7.13 -13.81 43.58
C GLU A 273 7.32 -15.30 43.27
N LYS A 274 6.22 -16.03 43.02
CA LYS A 274 6.24 -17.48 42.73
C LYS A 274 6.74 -17.85 41.32
N LEU A 275 6.86 -16.88 40.41
CA LEU A 275 7.18 -17.15 39.01
C LEU A 275 8.71 -17.28 38.80
N SER A 276 9.15 -18.27 38.02
CA SER A 276 10.57 -18.46 37.70
C SER A 276 11.15 -17.25 36.97
N ASN A 277 12.45 -16.98 37.16
CA ASN A 277 13.14 -15.87 36.51
C ASN A 277 13.11 -16.01 34.97
N GLU A 278 13.12 -17.23 34.45
CA GLU A 278 13.02 -17.56 33.02
C GLU A 278 11.65 -17.16 32.44
N LEU A 279 10.56 -17.40 33.15
CA LEU A 279 9.21 -17.01 32.72
C LEU A 279 9.01 -15.49 32.78
N LYS A 280 9.67 -14.81 33.72
CA LYS A 280 9.70 -13.34 33.76
C LYS A 280 10.42 -12.77 32.54
N GLU A 281 11.57 -13.34 32.17
CA GLU A 281 12.30 -12.95 30.96
C GLU A 281 11.50 -13.24 29.68
N LEU A 282 10.87 -14.41 29.60
CA LEU A 282 10.01 -14.78 28.48
C LEU A 282 8.80 -13.84 28.33
N SER A 283 8.19 -13.42 29.44
CA SER A 283 7.10 -12.44 29.43
C SER A 283 7.55 -11.09 28.85
N ASN A 284 8.79 -10.68 29.12
CA ASN A 284 9.35 -9.44 28.60
C ASN A 284 9.58 -9.51 27.10
N ILE A 285 10.01 -10.66 26.57
CA ILE A 285 10.26 -10.87 25.15
C ILE A 285 8.95 -11.03 24.36
N LEU A 286 8.01 -11.83 24.88
CA LEU A 286 6.79 -12.18 24.15
C LEU A 286 5.78 -11.02 24.09
N LEU A 287 5.69 -10.21 25.15
CA LEU A 287 4.67 -9.18 25.32
C LEU A 287 5.20 -7.76 25.07
N GLU A 288 6.42 -7.60 24.53
CA GLU A 288 6.96 -6.28 24.21
C GLU A 288 6.14 -5.62 23.08
N PRO A 289 5.48 -4.47 23.32
CA PRO A 289 4.65 -3.84 22.32
C PRO A 289 5.52 -3.09 21.31
N SER A 290 5.87 -3.72 20.18
CA SER A 290 6.65 -3.04 19.15
C SER A 290 5.76 -2.23 18.19
N GLU A 291 6.13 -0.98 17.90
CA GLU A 291 5.44 -0.16 16.88
C GLU A 291 5.55 -0.74 15.47
N ARG A 292 6.58 -1.56 15.22
CA ARG A 292 6.85 -2.17 13.91
C ARG A 292 5.99 -3.41 13.64
N GLU A 293 5.29 -3.95 14.63
CA GLU A 293 4.50 -5.18 14.49
C GLU A 293 3.17 -4.98 13.76
N PHE A 294 2.65 -3.75 13.65
CA PHE A 294 1.39 -3.48 12.94
C PHE A 294 1.66 -2.92 11.54
N PRO A 295 1.78 -3.76 10.50
CA PRO A 295 1.94 -3.30 9.14
C PRO A 295 0.68 -2.57 8.67
N SER A 296 0.87 -1.38 8.09
CA SER A 296 -0.21 -0.50 7.63
C SER A 296 -0.84 -0.91 6.28
N THR A 297 -0.50 -2.10 5.76
CA THR A 297 -0.68 -2.40 4.33
C THR A 297 -1.71 -3.47 3.99
N HIS A 298 -1.92 -4.47 4.85
CA HIS A 298 -2.80 -5.59 4.56
C HIS A 298 -3.61 -6.05 5.77
N LEU A 299 -4.92 -6.27 5.56
CA LEU A 299 -5.86 -6.73 6.58
C LEU A 299 -5.39 -8.03 7.23
N THR A 300 -5.02 -8.99 6.40
CA THR A 300 -4.63 -10.33 6.81
C THR A 300 -3.41 -10.31 7.72
N LEU A 301 -2.48 -9.38 7.49
CA LEU A 301 -1.31 -9.21 8.35
C LEU A 301 -1.70 -8.64 9.72
N ILE A 302 -2.60 -7.67 9.76
CA ILE A 302 -3.09 -7.07 11.01
C ILE A 302 -3.83 -8.13 11.84
N LEU A 303 -4.72 -8.91 11.21
CA LEU A 303 -5.44 -9.99 11.87
C LEU A 303 -4.48 -11.06 12.41
N ASP A 304 -3.46 -11.44 11.64
CA ASP A 304 -2.41 -12.37 12.06
C ASP A 304 -1.62 -11.85 13.28
N VAL A 305 -1.24 -10.57 13.30
CA VAL A 305 -0.58 -9.94 14.46
C VAL A 305 -1.48 -10.00 15.70
N LEU A 306 -2.74 -9.60 15.57
CA LEU A 306 -3.70 -9.63 16.67
C LEU A 306 -3.92 -11.05 17.21
N SER A 307 -4.07 -12.04 16.32
CA SER A 307 -4.16 -13.46 16.69
C SER A 307 -2.91 -13.97 17.42
N ARG A 308 -1.71 -13.59 16.97
CA ARG A 308 -0.47 -13.95 17.65
C ARG A 308 -0.39 -13.35 19.05
N ILE A 309 -0.79 -12.10 19.23
CA ILE A 309 -0.81 -11.46 20.56
C ILE A 309 -1.76 -12.23 21.49
N GLN A 310 -2.97 -12.57 21.05
CA GLN A 310 -3.90 -13.40 21.85
C GLN A 310 -3.27 -14.74 22.24
N SER A 311 -2.65 -15.45 21.29
CA SER A 311 -1.98 -16.72 21.56
C SER A 311 -0.88 -16.57 22.62
N LYS A 312 -0.06 -15.52 22.53
CA LYS A 312 1.03 -15.26 23.50
C LYS A 312 0.49 -14.93 24.89
N VAL A 313 -0.56 -14.11 24.97
CA VAL A 313 -1.21 -13.75 26.26
C VAL A 313 -1.78 -14.99 26.94
N ARG A 314 -2.51 -15.83 26.20
CA ARG A 314 -3.08 -17.10 26.72
C ARG A 314 -2.02 -18.13 27.08
N PHE A 315 -0.93 -18.19 26.33
CA PHE A 315 0.20 -19.04 26.69
C PHE A 315 0.80 -18.61 28.04
N MET A 316 1.07 -17.33 28.23
CA MET A 316 1.60 -16.81 29.50
C MET A 316 0.63 -17.00 30.67
N GLU A 317 -0.67 -16.91 30.43
CA GLU A 317 -1.69 -17.20 31.44
C GLU A 317 -1.59 -18.66 31.92
N VAL A 318 -1.51 -19.62 30.98
CA VAL A 318 -1.41 -21.04 31.32
C VAL A 318 -0.12 -21.36 32.08
N GLU A 319 1.02 -20.85 31.63
CA GLU A 319 2.31 -21.04 32.30
C GLU A 319 2.34 -20.41 33.70
N TYR A 320 1.65 -19.28 33.87
CA TYR A 320 1.48 -18.68 35.18
C TYR A 320 0.60 -19.56 36.08
N LEU A 321 -0.56 -19.98 35.61
CA LEU A 321 -1.49 -20.81 36.37
C LEU A 321 -0.92 -22.19 36.71
N SER A 322 -0.08 -22.77 35.84
CA SER A 322 0.60 -24.04 36.11
C SER A 322 1.70 -23.92 37.17
N SER A 323 2.22 -22.71 37.40
CA SER A 323 3.27 -22.43 38.39
C SER A 323 2.77 -22.14 39.81
N LEU A 324 1.45 -21.97 40.00
CA LEU A 324 0.83 -21.55 41.27
C LEU A 324 0.71 -22.65 42.33
#